data_AF-A0A7K1TIV5-F1
#
_entry.id   AF-A0A7K1TIV5-F1
#
_cell.length_a   1.000
_cell.length_b   1.000
_cell.length_c   1.000
_cell.angle_alpha   90.00
_cell.angle_beta   90.00
_cell.angle_gamma   90.00
#
_symmetry.space_group_name_H-M   'P 1'
#
loop_
_entity.id
_entity.type
_entity.pdbx_description
1 polymer ?
#
loop_
_entity_poly.entity_id
_entity_poly.type
_entity_poly.pdbx_seq_one_letter_code
_entity_poly.pdbx_strand_id
1 'polypeptide(L)'
;MAELREKSGPLALLVGLLAFVAFETLAFYGLSYLTSGLGEANQYQAENTIVSNWVKTTAFLVLHIALVITAVLVLSNRLPRRYRGQIMGWFYLSLLTGFFLLIPLFY
;
A
#
# COMPACT_ATOMS: atom_id res chain seq x y z
N MET A 1 11.57 6.59 -34.12
CA MET A 1 11.65 6.99 -32.69
C MET A 1 11.20 5.81 -31.81
N ALA A 2 11.90 4.68 -31.87
CA ALA A 2 11.52 3.45 -31.16
C ALA A 2 12.77 2.82 -30.55
N GLU A 3 13.45 3.56 -29.69
CA GLU A 3 14.59 3.05 -28.92
C GLU A 3 14.44 3.58 -27.49
N LEU A 4 14.84 2.76 -26.51
CA LEU A 4 14.73 2.97 -25.05
C LEU A 4 13.52 2.33 -24.34
N ARG A 5 12.99 1.21 -24.86
CA ARG A 5 12.32 0.22 -23.99
C ARG A 5 13.30 -0.92 -23.70
N GLU A 6 14.39 -0.60 -23.00
CA GLU A 6 15.20 -1.63 -22.35
C GLU A 6 14.34 -2.14 -21.19
N LYS A 7 13.56 -3.16 -21.55
CA LYS A 7 12.57 -3.84 -20.73
C LYS A 7 13.30 -4.33 -19.49
N SER A 8 13.00 -3.78 -18.32
CA SER A 8 13.38 -4.38 -17.03
C SER A 8 13.13 -5.88 -17.17
N GLY A 9 14.19 -6.69 -17.10
CA GLY A 9 14.10 -8.13 -17.39
C GLY A 9 13.02 -8.80 -16.51
N PRO A 10 12.49 -9.98 -16.92
CA PRO A 10 11.47 -10.69 -16.14
C PRO A 10 11.89 -10.94 -14.69
N LEU A 11 13.19 -11.12 -14.44
CA LEU A 11 13.76 -11.22 -13.10
C LEU A 11 13.64 -9.91 -12.29
N ALA A 12 13.88 -8.75 -12.91
CA ALA A 12 13.73 -7.46 -12.23
C ALA A 12 12.26 -7.16 -11.89
N LEU A 13 11.32 -7.62 -12.73
CA LEU A 13 9.90 -7.56 -12.43
C LEU A 13 9.52 -8.48 -11.27
N LEU A 14 10.02 -9.73 -11.24
CA LEU A 14 9.80 -10.66 -10.15
C LEU A 14 10.34 -10.15 -8.81
N VAL A 15 11.58 -9.63 -8.80
CA VAL A 15 12.17 -9.03 -7.59
C VAL A 15 11.35 -7.82 -7.14
N GLY A 16 10.91 -6.97 -8.06
CA GLY A 16 10.04 -5.84 -7.76
C GLY A 16 8.70 -6.29 -7.15
N LEU A 17 8.10 -7.36 -7.69
CA LEU A 17 6.85 -7.91 -7.18
C LEU A 17 7.01 -8.50 -5.78
N LEU A 18 8.07 -9.26 -5.53
CA LEU A 18 8.35 -9.81 -4.20
C LEU A 18 8.59 -8.69 -3.18
N ALA A 19 9.37 -7.67 -3.56
CA ALA A 19 9.60 -6.51 -2.70
C ALA A 19 8.30 -5.74 -2.42
N PHE A 20 7.44 -5.59 -3.42
CA PHE A 20 6.12 -4.98 -3.29
C PHE A 20 5.23 -5.76 -2.32
N VAL A 21 5.11 -7.07 -2.50
CA VAL A 21 4.30 -7.92 -1.62
C VAL A 21 4.83 -7.88 -0.18
N ALA A 22 6.14 -7.98 0.00
CA ALA A 22 6.75 -7.89 1.34
C ALA A 22 6.48 -6.53 2.00
N PHE A 23 6.60 -5.44 1.25
CA PHE A 23 6.31 -4.09 1.74
C PHE A 23 4.83 -3.94 2.14
N GLU A 24 3.89 -4.31 1.27
CA GLU A 24 2.46 -4.23 1.54
C GLU A 24 2.06 -5.09 2.75
N THR A 25 2.64 -6.28 2.89
CA THR A 25 2.38 -7.15 4.03
C THR A 25 2.84 -6.52 5.34
N LEU A 26 4.05 -5.96 5.36
CA LEU A 26 4.58 -5.25 6.54
C LEU A 26 3.78 -3.99 6.85
N ALA A 27 3.40 -3.22 5.82
CA ALA A 27 2.57 -2.03 5.96
C ALA A 27 1.20 -2.40 6.55
N PHE A 28 0.55 -3.44 6.03
CA PHE A 28 -0.73 -3.92 6.53
C PHE A 28 -0.64 -4.29 8.01
N TYR A 29 0.27 -5.20 8.41
CA TYR A 29 0.35 -5.61 9.82
C TYR A 29 0.76 -4.47 10.75
N GLY A 30 1.67 -3.60 10.32
CA GLY A 30 2.07 -2.42 11.09
C GLY A 30 0.92 -1.43 11.30
N LEU A 31 0.18 -1.11 10.23
CA LEU A 31 -0.95 -0.18 10.29
C LEU A 31 -2.15 -0.80 11.01
N SER A 32 -2.45 -2.08 10.80
CA SER A 32 -3.51 -2.79 11.53
C SER A 32 -3.22 -2.83 13.03
N TYR A 33 -1.95 -3.00 13.42
CA TYR A 33 -1.54 -2.88 14.82
C TYR A 33 -1.75 -1.46 15.37
N LEU A 34 -1.31 -0.43 14.64
CA LEU A 34 -1.46 0.97 15.05
C LEU A 34 -2.93 1.43 15.12
N THR A 35 -3.79 0.89 14.26
CA THR A 35 -5.22 1.23 14.18
C THR A 35 -6.11 0.28 14.98
N SER A 36 -5.52 -0.67 15.71
CA SER A 36 -6.26 -1.67 16.50
C SER A 36 -7.22 -1.08 17.53
N GLY A 37 -6.90 0.10 18.08
CA GLY A 37 -7.73 0.79 19.08
C GLY A 37 -8.79 1.75 18.51
N LEU A 38 -8.89 1.94 17.20
CA LEU A 38 -9.75 2.98 16.58
C LEU A 38 -11.14 2.48 16.17
N GLY A 39 -11.45 1.19 16.38
CA GLY A 39 -12.76 0.62 16.07
C GLY A 39 -12.81 -0.89 16.23
N GLU A 40 -14.00 -1.45 16.10
CA GLU A 40 -14.27 -2.88 16.28
C GLU A 40 -13.78 -3.68 15.06
N ALA A 41 -13.34 -4.91 15.31
CA ALA A 41 -12.91 -5.81 14.23
C ALA A 41 -14.11 -6.46 13.54
N ASN A 42 -15.22 -6.64 14.25
CA ASN A 42 -16.37 -7.38 13.76
C ASN A 42 -17.50 -6.43 13.30
N GLN A 43 -17.77 -6.40 12.00
CA GLN A 43 -18.86 -5.57 11.44
C GLN A 43 -20.27 -6.10 11.73
N TYR A 44 -20.42 -7.32 12.25
CA TYR A 44 -21.73 -7.95 12.52
C TYR A 44 -22.22 -7.77 13.96
N GLN A 45 -21.75 -6.75 14.67
CA GLN A 45 -22.19 -6.47 16.04
C GLN A 45 -23.57 -5.80 16.08
N ALA A 46 -24.30 -6.07 17.16
CA ALA A 46 -25.62 -5.48 17.39
C ALA A 46 -25.56 -3.97 17.74
N GLU A 47 -24.39 -3.48 18.18
CA GLU A 47 -24.16 -2.08 18.53
C GLU A 47 -23.69 -1.26 17.32
N ASN A 48 -24.17 -0.02 17.21
CA ASN A 48 -23.86 0.84 16.08
C ASN A 48 -22.44 1.42 16.20
N THR A 49 -21.49 0.81 15.49
CA THR A 49 -20.08 1.23 15.45
C THR A 49 -19.69 1.92 14.15
N ILE A 50 -20.68 2.38 13.36
CA ILE A 50 -20.48 2.96 12.02
C ILE A 50 -19.42 4.07 12.05
N VAL A 51 -19.53 5.02 12.97
CA VAL A 51 -18.60 6.17 13.05
C VAL A 51 -17.19 5.72 13.39
N SER A 52 -17.01 4.84 14.37
CA SER A 52 -15.68 4.34 14.76
C SER A 52 -15.02 3.55 13.62
N ASN A 53 -15.79 2.72 12.92
CA ASN A 53 -15.27 1.93 11.80
C ASN A 53 -14.91 2.82 10.60
N TRP A 54 -15.67 3.89 10.36
CA TRP A 54 -15.29 4.93 9.39
C TRP A 54 -13.99 5.63 9.78
N VAL A 55 -13.84 6.01 11.05
CA VAL A 55 -12.59 6.62 11.55
C VAL A 55 -11.41 5.67 11.36
N LYS A 56 -11.55 4.39 11.71
CA LYS A 56 -10.53 3.36 11.50
C LYS A 56 -10.17 3.20 10.01
N THR A 57 -11.17 3.16 9.14
CA THR A 57 -10.99 3.08 7.67
C THR A 57 -10.22 4.29 7.15
N THR A 58 -10.64 5.50 7.49
CA THR A 58 -10.00 6.74 7.05
C THR A 58 -8.57 6.84 7.60
N ALA A 59 -8.36 6.54 8.88
CA ALA A 59 -7.03 6.56 9.48
C ALA A 59 -6.10 5.55 8.80
N PHE A 60 -6.56 4.32 8.56
CA PHE A 60 -5.79 3.29 7.87
C PHE A 60 -5.39 3.73 6.46
N LEU A 61 -6.35 4.20 5.65
CA LEU A 61 -6.07 4.64 4.28
C LEU A 61 -5.12 5.83 4.23
N VAL A 62 -5.32 6.84 5.07
CA VAL A 62 -4.46 8.03 5.11
C VAL A 62 -3.04 7.65 5.52
N LEU A 63 -2.88 6.80 6.54
CA LEU A 63 -1.57 6.32 6.96
C LEU A 63 -0.91 5.47 5.88
N HIS A 64 -1.67 4.61 5.20
CA HIS A 64 -1.17 3.81 4.08
C HIS A 64 -0.64 4.70 2.96
N ILE A 65 -1.44 5.67 2.52
CA ILE A 65 -1.04 6.63 1.49
C ILE A 65 0.21 7.40 1.93
N ALA A 66 0.26 7.88 3.17
CA ALA A 66 1.43 8.60 3.70
C ALA A 66 2.69 7.73 3.70
N LEU A 67 2.57 6.46 4.08
CA LEU A 67 3.66 5.48 4.11
C LEU A 67 4.16 5.19 2.69
N VAL A 68 3.24 4.99 1.75
CA VAL A 68 3.54 4.75 0.33
C VAL A 68 4.21 5.97 -0.32
N ILE A 69 3.71 7.18 -0.08
CA ILE A 69 4.33 8.42 -0.57
C ILE A 69 5.76 8.54 0.00
N THR A 70 5.93 8.30 1.29
CA THR A 70 7.25 8.33 1.94
C THR A 70 8.20 7.33 1.29
N ALA A 71 7.75 6.10 1.05
CA ALA A 71 8.53 5.08 0.38
C ALA A 71 8.93 5.51 -1.04
N VAL A 72 8.00 6.08 -1.82
CA VAL A 72 8.27 6.60 -3.18
C VAL A 72 9.26 7.74 -3.15
N LEU A 73 9.16 8.68 -2.20
CA LEU A 73 10.11 9.79 -2.06
C LEU A 73 11.51 9.29 -1.73
N VAL A 74 11.63 8.35 -0.78
CA VAL A 74 12.91 7.73 -0.41
C VAL A 74 13.52 6.98 -1.60
N LEU A 75 12.72 6.19 -2.33
CA LEU A 75 13.19 5.48 -3.53
C LEU A 75 13.58 6.46 -4.64
N SER A 76 12.79 7.51 -4.86
CA SER A 76 13.04 8.51 -5.90
C SER A 76 14.31 9.32 -5.66
N ASN A 77 14.70 9.48 -4.39
CA ASN A 77 15.96 10.10 -4.00
C ASN A 77 17.17 9.17 -4.18
N ARG A 78 16.96 7.84 -4.18
CA ARG A 78 18.03 6.85 -4.30
C ARG A 78 18.20 6.27 -5.71
N LEU A 79 17.15 6.26 -6.54
CA LEU A 79 17.15 5.60 -7.84
C LEU A 79 17.45 6.57 -9.01
N PRO A 80 18.26 6.13 -10.00
CA PRO A 80 18.45 6.87 -11.25
C PRO A 80 17.13 7.16 -11.97
N ARG A 81 17.03 8.32 -12.63
CA ARG A 81 15.84 8.81 -13.35
C ARG A 81 15.18 7.78 -14.28
N ARG A 82 15.97 6.83 -14.79
CA ARG A 82 15.54 5.74 -15.69
C ARG A 82 14.45 4.84 -15.12
N TYR A 83 14.40 4.61 -13.80
CA TYR A 83 13.44 3.68 -13.18
C TYR A 83 12.14 4.36 -12.70
N ARG A 84 12.00 5.69 -12.85
CA ARG A 84 10.86 6.45 -12.34
C ARG A 84 9.51 5.98 -12.89
N GLY A 85 9.45 5.58 -14.16
CA GLY A 85 8.21 5.05 -14.76
C GLY A 85 7.74 3.74 -14.12
N GLN A 86 8.68 2.88 -13.71
CA GLN A 86 8.34 1.62 -13.04
C GLN A 86 7.86 1.86 -11.60
N ILE A 87 8.49 2.81 -10.88
CA ILE A 87 8.08 3.20 -9.52
C ILE A 87 6.63 3.72 -9.50
N MET A 88 6.25 4.54 -10.49
CA MET A 88 4.87 5.04 -10.59
C MET A 88 3.85 3.91 -10.80
N GLY A 89 4.19 2.87 -11.58
CA GLY A 89 3.34 1.70 -11.73
C GLY A 89 3.08 0.97 -10.40
N TRP A 90 4.13 0.75 -9.61
CA TRP A 90 4.00 0.15 -8.28
C TRP A 90 3.26 1.04 -7.28
N PHE A 91 3.39 2.36 -7.39
CA PHE A 91 2.63 3.31 -6.60
C PHE A 91 1.12 3.20 -6.85
N TYR A 92 0.70 3.20 -8.12
CA TYR A 92 -0.71 3.03 -8.46
C TYR A 92 -1.25 1.66 -8.03
N LEU A 93 -0.43 0.61 -8.15
CA LEU A 93 -0.80 -0.72 -7.66
C LEU A 93 -1.01 -0.71 -6.14
N SER A 94 -0.11 -0.08 -5.38
CA SER A 94 -0.22 0.08 -3.92
C SER A 94 -1.50 0.80 -3.49
N LEU A 95 -1.87 1.87 -4.21
CA LEU A 95 -3.12 2.59 -3.94
C LEU A 95 -4.34 1.68 -4.10
N LEU A 96 -4.37 0.90 -5.18
CA LEU A 96 -5.43 -0.06 -5.43
C LEU A 96 -5.44 -1.16 -4.36
N THR A 97 -4.27 -1.71 -4.01
CA THR A 97 -4.10 -2.69 -2.93
C THR A 97 -4.60 -2.15 -1.59
N GLY A 98 -4.38 -0.88 -1.28
CA GLY A 98 -4.88 -0.25 -0.05
C GLY A 98 -6.39 -0.39 0.16
N PHE A 99 -7.18 -0.33 -0.92
CA PHE A 99 -8.63 -0.59 -0.84
C PHE A 99 -8.96 -2.07 -0.62
N PHE A 100 -8.20 -2.98 -1.26
CA PHE A 100 -8.39 -4.42 -1.04
C PHE A 100 -8.01 -4.85 0.38
N LEU A 101 -7.01 -4.21 0.98
CA LEU A 101 -6.59 -4.46 2.36
C LEU A 101 -7.66 -4.08 3.40
N LEU A 102 -8.67 -3.29 3.03
CA LEU A 102 -9.80 -3.03 3.92
C LEU A 102 -10.65 -4.29 4.17
N ILE A 103 -10.71 -5.23 3.22
CA ILE A 103 -11.47 -6.48 3.39
C ILE A 103 -10.94 -7.28 4.60
N PRO A 104 -9.66 -7.68 4.64
CA PRO A 104 -9.10 -8.39 5.79
C PRO A 104 -8.91 -7.53 7.05
N LEU A 105 -9.10 -6.20 6.97
CA LEU A 105 -9.05 -5.33 8.15
C LEU A 105 -10.31 -5.46 9.03
N PHE A 106 -11.42 -5.87 8.42
CA PHE A 106 -12.76 -5.92 9.03
C PHE A 106 -13.39 -7.33 9.03
N TYR A 107 -12.63 -8.35 8.61
CA TYR A 107 -13.05 -9.75 8.55
C TYR A 107 -12.06 -10.62 9.32
#